data_AF-A0A1I3FRC2-F1
#
_entry.id   AF-A0A1I3FRC2-F1
#
_cell.length_a   1.000
_cell.length_b   1.000
_cell.length_c   1.000
_cell.angle_alpha   90.00
_cell.angle_beta   90.00
_cell.angle_gamma   90.00
#
_symmetry.space_group_name_H-M   'P 1'
#
loop_
_entity.id
_entity.type
_entity.pdbx_description
1 polymer ?
#
loop_
_entity_poly.entity_id
_entity_poly.type
_entity_poly.pdbx_seq_one_letter_code
_entity_poly.pdbx_strand_id
1 'polypeptide(L)' 'MIVDVELYGQIRKMHTHENISQREIARRLGISRNTVKKYCDGNHV' A
#
# COMPACT_ATOMS: atom_id res chain seq x y z
N MET A 1 2.53 -9.53 13.60
CA MET A 1 1.35 -8.98 12.90
C MET A 1 1.38 -9.54 11.48
N ILE A 2 0.58 -10.57 11.18
CA ILE A 2 0.64 -11.28 9.88
C ILE A 2 0.00 -10.45 8.76
N VAL A 3 -0.96 -9.60 9.11
CA VAL A 3 -1.72 -8.77 8.16
C VAL A 3 -0.86 -7.66 7.51
N ASP A 4 0.16 -7.15 8.21
CA ASP A 4 0.98 -6.02 7.73
C ASP A 4 1.86 -6.37 6.54
N VAL A 5 2.49 -7.55 6.53
CA VAL A 5 3.48 -7.92 5.51
C VAL A 5 2.80 -8.21 4.17
N GLU A 6 1.65 -8.89 4.19
CA GLU A 6 0.85 -9.11 2.98
C GLU A 6 0.31 -7.81 2.41
N LEU A 7 -0.25 -6.93 3.26
CA LEU A 7 -0.79 -5.64 2.83
C LEU A 7 0.32 -4.74 2.25
N TYR A 8 1.48 -4.68 2.90
CA TYR A 8 2.66 -3.98 2.40
C TYR A 8 3.09 -4.52 1.04
N GLY A 9 3.18 -5.84 0.89
CA GLY A 9 3.55 -6.48 -0.38
C GLY A 9 2.58 -6.13 -1.51
N GLN A 10 1.28 -6.17 -1.25
CA GLN A 10 0.24 -5.81 -2.22
C GLN A 10 0.32 -4.33 -2.62
N ILE A 11 0.43 -3.42 -1.65
CA ILE A 11 0.54 -1.97 -1.92
C ILE A 11 1.79 -1.68 -2.75
N ARG A 12 2.93 -2.26 -2.37
CA ARG A 12 4.20 -2.02 -3.06
C ARG A 12 4.15 -2.57 -4.48
N LYS A 13 3.60 -3.78 -4.67
CA LYS A 13 3.41 -4.36 -6.01
C LYS A 13 2.56 -3.46 -6.91
N MET A 14 1.39 -3.04 -6.43
CA MET A 14 0.50 -2.16 -7.20
C MET A 14 1.14 -0.81 -7.54
N HIS A 15 1.94 -0.25 -6.61
CA HIS A 15 2.60 1.03 -6.83
C HIS A 15 3.78 0.92 -7.79
N THR A 16 4.67 -0.07 -7.61
CA THR A 16 5.95 -0.14 -8.35
C THR A 16 5.85 -0.95 -9.64
N HIS A 17 5.06 -2.04 -9.67
CA HIS A 17 4.93 -2.88 -10.86
C HIS A 17 3.78 -2.44 -11.76
N GLU A 18 2.66 -2.02 -11.18
CA GLU A 18 1.44 -1.68 -11.92
C GLU A 18 1.28 -0.16 -12.15
N ASN A 19 2.18 0.68 -11.60
CA ASN A 19 2.12 2.14 -11.66
C ASN A 19 0.77 2.74 -11.22
N ILE A 20 0.07 2.05 -10.30
CA ILE A 20 -1.22 2.51 -9.79
C ILE A 20 -0.99 3.63 -8.78
N SER A 21 -1.75 4.72 -8.92
CA SER A 21 -1.70 5.83 -7.96
C SER A 21 -2.10 5.39 -6.55
N GLN A 22 -1.48 5.97 -5.53
CA GLN A 22 -1.81 5.67 -4.11
C GLN A 22 -3.29 5.86 -3.77
N ARG A 23 -3.99 6.80 -4.44
CA ARG A 23 -5.44 7.01 -4.27
C ARG A 23 -6.25 5.81 -4.78
N GLU A 24 -5.87 5.27 -5.93
CA GLU A 24 -6.57 4.12 -6.51
C GLU A 24 -6.27 2.84 -5.71
N ILE A 25 -5.04 2.68 -5.21
CA ILE A 25 -4.69 1.58 -4.29
C ILE A 25 -5.56 1.64 -3.03
N ALA A 26 -5.71 2.83 -2.43
CA ALA A 26 -6.56 3.03 -1.25
C ALA A 26 -8.02 2.63 -1.53
N ARG A 27 -8.56 3.00 -2.69
CA ARG A 27 -9.92 2.65 -3.11
C ARG A 27 -10.09 1.14 -3.32
N ARG A 28 -9.12 0.48 -3.95
CA ARG A 28 -9.17 -0.98 -4.23
C ARG A 28 -9.05 -1.82 -2.96
N LEU A 29 -8.20 -1.40 -2.03
CA LEU A 29 -7.95 -2.11 -0.78
C LEU A 29 -8.90 -1.72 0.36
N GLY A 30 -9.71 -0.67 0.19
CA GLY A 30 -10.63 -0.21 1.24
C GLY A 30 -9.92 0.39 2.46
N ILE A 31 -8.69 0.88 2.29
CA ILE A 31 -7.87 1.46 3.36
C ILE A 31 -7.65 2.96 3.16
N SER A 32 -7.20 3.64 4.21
CA SER A 32 -6.88 5.07 4.09
C SER A 32 -5.71 5.31 3.15
N ARG A 33 -5.73 6.42 2.40
CA ARG A 33 -4.57 6.85 1.60
C ARG A 33 -3.32 7.04 2.46
N ASN A 34 -3.48 7.47 3.72
CA ASN A 34 -2.35 7.63 4.66
C ASN A 34 -1.68 6.28 4.96
N THR A 35 -2.47 5.23 5.09
CA THR A 35 -1.99 3.85 5.25
C THR A 35 -1.18 3.44 4.01
N VAL A 36 -1.72 3.64 2.81
CA VAL A 36 -0.99 3.38 1.55
C VAL A 36 0.32 4.15 1.49
N LYS A 37 0.30 5.44 1.83
CA LYS A 37 1.49 6.29 1.83
C LYS A 37 2.58 5.75 2.77
N LYS A 38 2.23 5.38 4.01
CA LYS A 38 3.19 4.80 4.97
C LYS A 38 3.91 3.57 4.39
N TYR A 39 3.16 2.68 3.76
CA TYR A 39 3.71 1.47 3.15
C TYR A 39 4.48 1.75 1.84
N CYS A 40 4.11 2.78 1.07
CA CYS A 40 4.88 3.20 -0.10
C CYS A 40 6.22 3.86 0.27
N ASP A 41 6.22 4.69 1.31
CA ASP A 41 7.40 5.46 1.75
C ASP A 41 8.42 4.58 2.50
N GLY A 42 8.11 3.30 2.75
CA GLY A 42 8.99 2.36 3.44
C GLY A 42 9.11 2.63 4.94
N ASN A 43 8.25 3.48 5.50
CA ASN A 43 8.16 3.72 6.95
C ASN A 43 7.41 2.55 7.60
N HIS A 44 8.03 1.37 7.57
CA HIS A 44 7.67 0.25 8.44
C HIS A 44 8.32 0.57 9.80
N VAL A 45 7.53 1.07 10.73
CA VAL A 45 7.86 1.16 12.16
C VAL A 45 6.92 0.24 12.90
#